data_AF-A0A965PRF5-F1
#
_entry.id   AF-A0A965PRF5-F1
#
_cell.length_a   1.000
_cell.length_b   1.000
_cell.length_c   1.000
_cell.angle_alpha   90.00
_cell.angle_beta   90.00
_cell.angle_gamma   90.00
#
_symmetry.space_group_name_H-M   'P 1'
#
loop_
_entity.id
_entity.type
_entity.pdbx_description
1 polymer ?
#
loop_
_entity_poly.entity_id
_entity_poly.type
_entity_poly.pdbx_seq_one_letter_code
_entity_poly.pdbx_strand_id
1 'polypeptide(L)'
;MDFTRIKSDVNGNPRHVVHFLTLEPEGADHGALTIPERYQRVIKAANKLGGRKYHNRAYGGGIVFQAYECELPRLVELVRALVGAKQ
;
A
#
# COMPACT_ATOMS: atom_id res chain seq x y z
N MET A 1 9.13 9.89 2.71
CA MET A 1 8.17 8.77 2.77
C MET A 1 6.79 9.32 2.48
N ASP A 2 6.11 8.80 1.45
CA ASP A 2 4.90 9.41 0.86
C ASP A 2 3.59 8.97 1.54
N PHE A 3 3.61 8.82 2.86
CA PHE A 3 2.41 8.52 3.63
C PHE A 3 1.68 9.82 3.98
N THR A 4 0.38 9.86 3.71
CA THR A 4 -0.51 10.92 4.19
C THR A 4 -1.27 10.38 5.40
N ARG A 5 -1.15 11.04 6.55
CA ARG A 5 -1.96 10.72 7.71
C ARG A 5 -3.41 11.13 7.45
N ILE A 6 -4.34 10.21 7.65
CA ILE A 6 -5.77 10.47 7.57
C ILE A 6 -6.38 10.44 8.97
N LYS A 7 -7.66 10.79 9.09
CA LYS A 7 -8.41 10.71 10.35
C LYS A 7 -8.18 9.34 10.99
N SER A 8 -7.85 9.29 12.27
CA SER A 8 -7.76 8.05 13.04
C SER A 8 -9.04 7.23 12.94
N ASP A 9 -8.97 5.94 13.29
CA ASP A 9 -10.16 5.11 13.42
C ASP A 9 -11.03 5.55 14.62
N VAL A 10 -12.14 4.85 14.86
CA VAL A 10 -13.07 5.13 15.97
C VAL A 10 -12.39 5.02 17.34
N ASN A 11 -11.37 4.16 17.46
CA ASN A 11 -10.63 3.89 18.69
C ASN A 11 -9.38 4.78 18.84
N GLY A 12 -9.18 5.74 17.95
CA GLY A 12 -8.03 6.66 17.97
C GLY A 12 -6.77 6.13 17.29
N ASN A 13 -6.76 4.91 16.75
CA ASN A 13 -5.59 4.35 16.10
C ASN A 13 -5.24 5.14 14.83
N PRO A 14 -3.95 5.48 14.63
CA PRO A 14 -3.53 6.24 13.48
C PRO A 14 -3.73 5.46 12.19
N ARG A 15 -4.13 6.16 11.13
CA ARG A 15 -4.29 5.60 9.80
C ARG A 15 -3.47 6.41 8.81
N HIS A 16 -2.71 5.72 7.99
CA HIS A 16 -1.82 6.32 7.00
C HIS A 16 -2.13 5.75 5.63
N VAL A 17 -2.32 6.62 4.64
CA VAL A 17 -2.54 6.23 3.25
C VAL A 17 -1.28 6.47 2.44
N VAL A 18 -0.97 5.53 1.55
CA VAL A 18 0.14 5.63 0.59
C VAL A 18 -0.36 5.24 -0.79
N HIS A 19 0.25 5.80 -1.84
CA HIS A 19 -0.07 5.43 -3.21
C HIS A 19 0.53 4.07 -3.55
N PHE A 20 -0.19 3.22 -4.30
CA PHE A 20 0.28 1.87 -4.60
C PHE A 20 1.60 1.83 -5.37
N LEU A 21 1.89 2.85 -6.19
CA LEU A 21 3.17 2.98 -6.92
C LEU A 21 4.37 3.11 -5.98
N THR A 22 4.21 3.66 -4.78
CA THR A 22 5.29 3.73 -3.78
C THR A 22 5.59 2.34 -3.20
N LEU A 23 4.61 1.44 -3.21
CA LEU A 23 4.71 0.08 -2.67
C LEU A 23 5.11 -0.96 -3.72
N GLU A 24 5.15 -0.57 -4.98
CA GLU A 24 5.61 -1.41 -6.07
C GLU A 24 7.15 -1.36 -6.15
N PRO A 25 7.83 -2.50 -6.21
CA PRO A 25 9.27 -2.51 -6.43
C PRO A 25 9.60 -2.05 -7.85
N GLU A 26 10.68 -1.29 -8.01
CA GLU A 26 11.18 -0.88 -9.33
C GLU A 26 11.48 -2.11 -10.18
N GLY A 27 11.04 -2.08 -11.45
CA GLY A 27 11.26 -3.17 -12.41
C GLY A 27 10.31 -4.37 -12.27
N ALA A 28 9.34 -4.35 -11.35
CA ALA A 28 8.34 -5.41 -11.23
C ALA A 28 7.32 -5.32 -12.36
N ASP A 29 7.53 -6.08 -13.44
CA ASP A 29 6.54 -6.37 -14.50
C ASP A 29 5.80 -5.14 -15.07
N HIS A 30 6.40 -3.94 -14.99
CA HIS A 30 5.76 -2.66 -15.35
C HIS A 30 5.28 -2.61 -16.81
N GLY A 31 5.84 -3.45 -17.69
CA GLY A 31 5.44 -3.59 -19.09
C GLY A 31 4.54 -4.80 -19.40
N ALA A 32 4.37 -5.75 -18.46
CA ALA A 32 3.60 -6.98 -18.69
C ALA A 32 2.18 -6.91 -18.08
N LEU A 33 1.97 -6.09 -17.05
CA LEU A 33 0.69 -5.95 -16.35
C LEU A 33 0.11 -4.55 -16.56
N THR A 34 -1.22 -4.49 -16.74
CA THR A 34 -1.96 -3.24 -16.79
C THR A 34 -1.96 -2.53 -15.42
N ILE A 35 -2.24 -1.21 -15.40
CA ILE A 35 -2.33 -0.43 -14.15
C ILE A 35 -3.30 -1.07 -13.12
N PRO A 36 -4.51 -1.52 -13.51
CA PRO A 36 -5.41 -2.20 -12.57
C PRO A 36 -4.84 -3.50 -12.00
N GLU A 37 -4.16 -4.30 -12.81
CA GLU A 37 -3.57 -5.58 -12.37
C GLU A 37 -2.41 -5.35 -11.40
N ARG A 38 -1.55 -4.38 -11.70
CA ARG A 38 -0.48 -3.92 -10.79
C ARG A 38 -1.07 -3.49 -9.45
N TYR A 39 -2.10 -2.65 -9.48
CA TYR A 39 -2.78 -2.22 -8.26
C TYR A 39 -3.39 -3.39 -7.48
N GLN A 40 -4.06 -4.34 -8.14
CA GLN A 40 -4.61 -5.52 -7.50
C GLN A 40 -3.52 -6.40 -6.86
N ARG A 41 -2.37 -6.56 -7.52
CA ARG A 41 -1.22 -7.30 -6.96
C ARG A 41 -0.73 -6.65 -5.67
N VAL A 42 -0.55 -5.33 -5.66
CA VAL A 42 -0.14 -4.59 -4.45
C VAL A 42 -1.21 -4.70 -3.36
N ILE A 43 -2.50 -4.58 -3.68
CA ILE A 43 -3.59 -4.78 -2.71
C ILE A 43 -3.53 -6.18 -2.08
N LYS A 44 -3.34 -7.24 -2.89
CA LYS A 44 -3.24 -8.62 -2.39
C LYS A 44 -2.07 -8.78 -1.41
N ALA A 45 -0.92 -8.19 -1.72
CA ALA A 45 0.23 -8.19 -0.82
C ALA A 45 -0.04 -7.39 0.46
N ALA A 46 -0.54 -6.17 0.35
CA ALA A 46 -0.86 -5.30 1.48
C ALA A 46 -1.92 -5.90 2.42
N ASN A 47 -2.93 -6.59 1.88
CA ASN A 47 -3.96 -7.28 2.65
C ASN A 47 -3.38 -8.32 3.62
N LYS A 48 -2.25 -8.97 3.28
CA LYS A 48 -1.57 -9.94 4.17
C LYS A 48 -0.96 -9.26 5.40
N LEU A 49 -0.73 -7.95 5.33
CA LEU A 49 -0.11 -7.12 6.37
C LEU A 49 -1.12 -6.16 7.03
N GLY A 50 -2.42 -6.41 6.87
CA GLY A 50 -3.48 -5.58 7.45
C GLY A 50 -3.79 -4.29 6.67
N GLY A 51 -3.10 -4.04 5.55
CA GLY A 51 -3.43 -2.93 4.65
C GLY A 51 -4.78 -3.15 3.95
N ARG A 52 -5.48 -2.06 3.63
CA ARG A 52 -6.77 -2.09 2.93
C ARG A 52 -6.78 -1.14 1.75
N LYS A 53 -7.60 -1.45 0.74
CA LYS A 53 -7.88 -0.55 -0.39
C LYS A 53 -8.48 0.75 0.14
N TYR A 54 -7.89 1.88 -0.22
CA TYR A 54 -8.43 3.20 0.09
C TYR A 54 -8.97 3.83 -1.20
N HIS A 55 -10.29 3.77 -1.35
CA HIS A 55 -10.98 4.34 -2.50
C HIS A 55 -11.44 5.75 -2.17
N ASN A 56 -10.71 6.77 -2.65
CA ASN A 56 -11.11 8.16 -2.55
C ASN A 56 -10.82 8.85 -3.88
N ARG A 57 -11.66 9.82 -4.26
CA ARG A 57 -11.52 10.60 -5.50
C ARG A 57 -10.19 11.37 -5.58
N ALA A 58 -9.63 11.74 -4.42
CA ALA A 58 -8.34 12.43 -4.33
C ALA A 58 -7.11 11.50 -4.45
N TYR A 59 -7.29 10.18 -4.32
CA TYR A 59 -6.20 9.20 -4.29
C TYR A 59 -6.47 8.10 -5.32
N GLY A 60 -5.86 8.22 -6.49
CA GLY A 60 -6.02 7.32 -7.66
C GLY A 60 -5.39 5.94 -7.50
N GLY A 61 -5.48 5.32 -6.31
CA GLY A 61 -4.86 4.04 -5.98
C GLY A 61 -4.26 4.00 -4.59
N GLY A 62 -4.96 4.52 -3.58
CA GLY A 62 -4.48 4.54 -2.20
C GLY A 62 -4.59 3.19 -1.50
N ILE A 63 -3.63 2.89 -0.64
CA ILE A 63 -3.69 1.78 0.32
C ILE A 63 -3.53 2.38 1.71
N VAL A 64 -4.47 2.06 2.60
CA VAL A 64 -4.48 2.52 3.99
C VAL A 64 -3.93 1.43 4.91
N PHE A 65 -3.05 1.83 5.82
CA PHE A 65 -2.58 1.02 6.94
C PHE A 65 -3.00 1.66 8.24
N GLN A 66 -3.44 0.83 9.17
CA GLN A 66 -3.63 1.21 10.56
C GLN A 66 -2.36 0.84 11.32
N ALA A 67 -1.42 1.78 11.38
CA ALA A 67 -0.07 1.57 11.90
C ALA A 67 0.53 2.89 12.38
N TYR A 68 1.45 2.82 13.32
CA TYR A 68 2.20 3.99 13.82
C TYR A 68 3.31 4.37 12.84
N GLU A 69 3.75 5.64 12.90
CA GLU A 69 4.75 6.20 11.97
C GLU A 69 6.07 5.43 11.96
N CYS A 70 6.48 4.86 13.11
CA CYS A 70 7.68 4.03 13.23
C CYS A 70 7.57 2.67 12.52
N GLU A 71 6.37 2.19 12.26
CA GLU A 71 6.12 0.89 11.60
C GLU A 71 6.00 1.02 10.07
N LEU A 72 5.69 2.23 9.58
CA LEU A 72 5.48 2.49 8.15
C LEU A 72 6.67 2.07 7.27
N PRO A 73 7.95 2.35 7.63
CA PRO A 73 9.09 1.89 6.85
C PRO A 73 9.09 0.37 6.66
N ARG A 74 8.87 -0.35 7.76
CA ARG A 74 8.88 -1.81 7.77
C ARG A 74 7.74 -2.38 6.93
N LEU A 75 6.56 -1.77 6.98
CA LEU A 75 5.42 -2.17 6.15
C LEU A 75 5.72 -2.04 4.67
N VAL A 76 6.37 -0.94 4.24
CA VAL A 76 6.76 -0.74 2.83
C VAL A 76 7.69 -1.86 2.35
N GLU A 77 8.72 -2.18 3.13
CA GLU A 77 9.66 -3.26 2.80
C GLU A 77 8.95 -4.61 2.64
N LEU A 78 8.07 -4.94 3.60
CA LEU A 78 7.34 -6.21 3.59
C LEU A 78 6.37 -6.31 2.42
N VAL A 79 5.65 -5.22 2.10
CA VAL A 79 4.76 -5.19 0.93
C VAL A 79 5.57 -5.38 -0.35
N ARG A 80 6.68 -4.65 -0.51
CA ARG A 80 7.55 -4.78 -1.70
C ARG A 80 8.09 -6.19 -1.85
N ALA A 81 8.53 -6.81 -0.77
CA ALA A 81 8.99 -8.21 -0.78
C ALA A 81 7.88 -9.18 -1.22
N LEU A 82 6.66 -9.00 -0.72
CA LEU A 82 5.50 -9.83 -1.09
C LEU A 82 5.02 -9.59 -2.53
N VAL A 83 5.17 -8.37 -3.04
CA VAL A 83 4.87 -8.05 -4.45
C VAL A 83 5.91 -8.66 -5.36
N GLY A 84 7.21 -8.56 -5.02
CA GLY A 84 8.33 -9.04 -5.83
C GLY A 84 8.51 -10.57 -5.83
N ALA A 85 8.07 -11.25 -4.77
CA ALA A 85 7.96 -12.70 -4.78
C ALA A 85 6.94 -13.11 -5.86
N LYS A 86 7.40 -13.67 -6.98
CA LYS A 86 6.54 -14.26 -8.02
C LYS A 86 5.49 -15.15 -7.35
N GLN A 87 4.21 -14.78 -7.48
CA GLN A 87 3.08 -15.64 -7.11
C GLN A 87 2.88 -16.71 -8.17
#